data_AF-A0AAN7WSS9-F1
#
_entry.id   AF-A0AAN7WSS9-F1
#
_cell.length_a   1.000
_cell.length_b   1.000
_cell.length_c   1.000
_cell.angle_alpha   90.00
_cell.angle_beta   90.00
_cell.angle_gamma   90.00
#
_symmetry.space_group_name_H-M   'P 1'
#
loop_
_entity.id
_entity.type
_entity.pdbx_description
1 polymer ?
#
loop_
_entity_poly.entity_id
_entity_poly.type
_entity_poly.pdbx_seq_one_letter_code
_entity_poly.pdbx_strand_id
1 'polypeptide(L)'
;MHYSSNIELAFSSVEHIMRDVQGGFSVSNPLIQRFFALHYLVPFVIAALVIMHLIALHVHGSSNPLGITGNLDRLPMHGYFIFKDLITVFVFLIIFSLFVFYSPNTLGHPDNYIPGNPIVTPASIVPE
;
A
#
# COMPACT_ATOMS: atom_id res chain seq x y z
N MET A 1 31.75 -6.02 -16.16
CA MET A 1 31.60 -5.37 -14.84
C MET A 1 31.99 -6.39 -13.78
N HIS A 2 33.15 -6.23 -13.16
CA HIS A 2 33.50 -7.02 -11.97
C HIS A 2 32.92 -6.31 -10.75
N TYR A 3 31.94 -6.92 -10.08
CA TYR A 3 31.52 -6.49 -8.75
C TYR A 3 32.34 -7.28 -7.73
N SER A 4 33.15 -6.57 -6.94
CA SER A 4 33.77 -7.14 -5.74
C SER A 4 32.92 -6.73 -4.55
N SER A 5 32.49 -7.67 -3.73
CA SER A 5 31.76 -7.36 -2.50
C SER A 5 32.72 -6.74 -1.47
N ASN A 6 32.51 -5.47 -1.14
CA ASN A 6 33.25 -4.76 -0.12
C ASN A 6 32.37 -4.58 1.13
N ILE A 7 32.71 -5.33 2.17
CA ILE A 7 31.94 -5.40 3.42
C ILE A 7 31.95 -4.03 4.15
N GLU A 8 33.07 -3.32 4.14
CA GLU A 8 33.20 -2.00 4.78
C GLU A 8 32.29 -0.95 4.11
N LEU A 9 32.29 -0.92 2.77
CA LEU A 9 31.41 -0.02 2.02
C LEU A 9 29.93 -0.37 2.25
N ALA A 10 29.59 -1.65 2.37
CA ALA A 10 28.24 -2.08 2.69
C ALA A 10 27.81 -1.59 4.08
N PHE A 11 28.63 -1.79 5.12
CA PHE A 11 28.32 -1.32 6.47
C PHE A 11 28.21 0.21 6.56
N SER A 12 29.16 0.94 5.99
CA SER A 12 29.12 2.40 5.94
C SER A 12 27.84 2.90 5.25
N SER A 13 27.46 2.27 4.12
CA SER A 13 26.23 2.64 3.41
C SER A 13 24.97 2.43 4.24
N VAL A 14 24.89 1.33 5.00
CA VAL A 14 23.74 1.05 5.88
C VAL A 14 23.66 2.06 7.01
N GLU A 15 24.78 2.39 7.65
CA GLU A 15 24.81 3.40 8.73
C GLU A 15 24.33 4.77 8.23
N HIS A 16 24.82 5.19 7.06
CA HIS A 16 24.40 6.43 6.41
C HIS A 16 22.91 6.41 6.09
N ILE A 17 22.40 5.34 5.47
CA ILE A 17 20.97 5.22 5.14
C ILE A 17 20.11 5.28 6.41
N MET A 18 20.47 4.53 7.45
CA MET A 18 19.72 4.51 8.71
C MET A 18 19.63 5.90 9.34
N ARG A 19 20.75 6.63 9.40
CA ARG A 19 20.80 7.97 9.97
C ARG A 19 20.07 8.99 9.10
N ASP A 20 20.27 8.95 7.79
CA ASP A 20 19.79 9.97 6.87
C ASP A 20 18.28 9.84 6.64
N VAL A 21 17.76 8.61 6.58
CA VAL A 21 16.31 8.34 6.54
C VAL A 21 15.64 8.87 7.82
N GLN A 22 16.17 8.50 9.00
CA GLN A 22 15.66 8.96 10.28
C GLN A 22 15.79 10.49 10.46
N GLY A 23 16.77 11.11 9.79
CA GLY A 23 17.11 12.51 10.00
C GLY A 23 17.73 12.75 11.38
N GLY A 24 18.37 11.72 11.96
CA GLY A 24 18.89 11.71 13.32
C GLY A 24 19.38 10.31 13.73
N PHE A 25 19.69 10.13 15.02
CA PHE A 25 20.18 8.85 15.57
C PHE A 25 19.08 7.90 16.04
N SER A 26 17.83 8.37 16.08
CA SER A 26 16.68 7.60 16.50
C SER A 26 15.40 8.10 15.84
N VAL A 27 14.35 7.29 15.93
CA VAL A 27 12.98 7.68 15.56
C VAL A 27 12.56 8.89 16.39
N SER A 28 12.39 10.02 15.71
CA SER A 28 12.16 11.32 16.34
C SER A 28 11.35 12.23 15.41
N ASN A 29 11.09 13.47 15.83
CA ASN A 29 10.25 14.42 15.10
C ASN A 29 10.63 14.60 13.60
N PRO A 30 11.92 14.68 13.20
CA PRO A 30 12.30 14.76 11.79
C PRO A 30 11.77 13.59 10.95
N LEU A 31 11.80 12.37 11.48
CA LEU A 31 11.29 11.19 10.79
C LEU A 31 9.77 11.25 10.60
N ILE A 32 9.03 11.57 11.67
CA ILE A 32 7.56 11.62 11.62
C ILE A 32 7.06 12.65 10.60
N GLN A 33 7.67 13.83 10.55
CA GLN A 33 7.32 14.87 9.56
C GLN A 33 7.59 14.43 8.12
N ARG A 34 8.71 13.72 7.89
CA ARG A 34 9.04 13.17 6.56
C ARG A 34 8.11 12.04 6.16
N PHE A 35 7.78 11.14 7.09
CA PHE A 35 6.84 10.06 6.84
C PHE A 35 5.44 10.57 6.53
N PHE A 36 5.00 11.64 7.19
CA PHE A 36 3.75 12.32 6.81
C PHE A 36 3.83 12.89 5.38
N ALA A 37 4.90 13.61 5.04
CA ALA A 37 5.09 14.14 3.69
C ALA A 37 5.14 13.03 2.62
N LEU A 38 5.82 11.92 2.90
CA LEU A 38 5.88 10.76 2.01
C LEU A 38 4.53 10.04 1.90
N HIS A 39 3.82 9.85 3.01
CA HIS A 39 2.48 9.28 3.03
C HIS A 39 1.49 10.11 2.21
N TYR A 40 1.66 11.43 2.19
CA TYR A 40 0.87 12.31 1.32
C TYR A 40 1.25 12.15 -0.16
N LEU A 41 2.54 12.03 -0.46
CA LEU A 41 3.04 11.93 -1.84
C LEU A 41 2.71 10.59 -2.51
N VAL A 42 2.94 9.48 -1.81
CA VAL A 42 2.86 8.12 -2.36
C VAL A 42 1.51 7.79 -3.01
N PRO A 43 0.33 8.16 -2.46
CA PRO A 43 -0.96 7.96 -3.11
C PRO A 43 -1.06 8.56 -4.51
N PHE A 44 -0.42 9.70 -4.79
CA PHE A 44 -0.40 10.30 -6.13
C PHE A 44 0.52 9.53 -7.08
N VAL A 45 1.64 9.02 -6.58
CA VAL A 45 2.50 8.12 -7.35
C VAL A 45 1.73 6.85 -7.70
N ILE A 46 1.02 6.25 -6.75
CA ILE A 46 0.17 5.08 -6.98
C ILE A 46 -0.93 5.39 -8.00
N ALA A 47 -1.60 6.55 -7.92
CA ALA A 47 -2.60 6.94 -8.92
C ALA A 47 -2.01 7.01 -10.33
N ALA A 48 -0.80 7.55 -10.49
CA ALA A 48 -0.09 7.54 -11.77
C ALA A 48 0.25 6.12 -12.24
N LEU A 49 0.71 5.24 -11.34
CA LEU A 49 0.95 3.83 -11.64
C LEU A 49 -0.35 3.11 -12.05
N VAL A 50 -1.49 3.42 -11.43
CA VAL A 50 -2.81 2.88 -11.79
C VAL A 50 -3.19 3.30 -13.22
N ILE A 51 -2.96 4.55 -13.60
CA ILE A 51 -3.20 5.00 -14.99
C ILE A 51 -2.32 4.22 -15.97
N MET A 52 -1.02 4.07 -15.67
CA MET A 52 -0.12 3.28 -16.53
C MET A 52 -0.54 1.82 -16.61
N HIS A 53 -0.99 1.23 -15.49
CA HIS A 53 -1.53 -0.12 -15.45
C HIS A 53 -2.78 -0.26 -16.34
N LEU A 54 -3.70 0.70 -16.28
CA LEU A 54 -4.90 0.71 -17.13
C LEU A 54 -4.57 0.90 -18.61
N ILE A 55 -3.55 1.71 -18.96
CA ILE A 55 -3.06 1.83 -20.34
C ILE A 55 -2.53 0.47 -20.82
N ALA A 56 -1.69 -0.20 -20.03
CA ALA A 56 -1.16 -1.51 -20.37
C ALA A 56 -2.29 -2.55 -20.56
N LEU A 57 -3.29 -2.54 -19.68
CA LEU A 57 -4.48 -3.38 -19.82
C LEU A 57 -5.28 -3.04 -21.09
N HIS A 58 -5.40 -1.75 -21.45
CA HIS A 58 -6.20 -1.32 -22.59
C HIS A 58 -5.64 -1.80 -23.94
N VAL A 59 -4.33 -1.98 -24.06
CA VAL A 59 -3.69 -2.45 -25.30
C VAL A 59 -4.13 -3.88 -25.67
N HIS A 60 -4.26 -4.76 -24.67
CA HIS A 60 -4.57 -6.18 -24.91
C HIS A 60 -5.98 -6.60 -24.46
N GLY A 61 -6.64 -5.78 -23.64
CA GLY A 61 -7.91 -6.11 -23.00
C GLY A 61 -7.75 -7.08 -21.83
N SER A 62 -8.87 -7.39 -21.17
CA SER A 62 -8.90 -8.38 -20.09
C SER A 62 -8.84 -9.81 -20.65
N SER A 63 -8.24 -10.71 -19.87
CA SER A 63 -8.37 -12.15 -20.11
C SER A 63 -9.75 -12.65 -19.67
N ASN A 64 -10.04 -13.94 -19.88
CA ASN A 64 -11.26 -14.60 -19.43
C ASN A 64 -10.95 -15.92 -18.70
N PRO A 65 -11.89 -16.47 -17.91
CA PRO A 65 -11.63 -17.66 -17.08
C PRO A 65 -11.22 -18.91 -17.86
N LEU A 66 -11.54 -18.99 -19.16
CA LEU A 66 -11.16 -20.12 -20.01
C LEU A 66 -9.73 -19.98 -20.57
N GLY A 67 -9.10 -18.81 -20.43
CA GLY A 67 -7.73 -18.55 -20.89
C GLY A 67 -7.56 -18.56 -22.42
N ILE A 68 -8.65 -18.57 -23.19
CA ILE A 68 -8.65 -18.55 -24.66
C ILE A 68 -8.94 -17.15 -25.20
N THR A 69 -8.91 -16.96 -26.53
CA THR A 69 -9.20 -15.65 -27.14
C THR A 69 -10.63 -15.17 -26.83
N GLY A 70 -10.74 -13.95 -26.30
CA GLY A 70 -12.03 -13.28 -26.08
C GLY A 70 -12.49 -12.43 -27.27
N ASN A 71 -11.81 -12.48 -28.42
CA ASN A 71 -12.13 -11.63 -29.57
C ASN A 71 -13.41 -12.06 -30.31
N LEU A 72 -13.87 -13.29 -30.08
CA LEU A 72 -15.04 -13.86 -30.74
C LEU A 72 -16.37 -13.35 -30.16
N ASP A 73 -16.38 -13.00 -28.88
CA ASP A 73 -17.58 -12.56 -28.16
C ASP A 73 -17.21 -11.48 -27.15
N ARG A 74 -17.45 -10.21 -27.53
CA ARG A 74 -17.16 -9.05 -26.70
C ARG A 74 -18.44 -8.29 -26.41
N LEU A 75 -18.64 -7.97 -25.14
CA LEU A 75 -19.70 -7.08 -24.67
C LEU A 75 -19.12 -5.71 -24.29
N PRO A 76 -19.85 -4.61 -24.50
CA PRO A 76 -19.42 -3.29 -24.06
C PRO A 76 -19.38 -3.17 -22.53
N MET A 77 -18.48 -2.32 -22.02
CA MET A 77 -18.37 -2.03 -20.57
C MET A 77 -19.67 -1.39 -20.03
N HIS A 78 -20.14 -0.35 -20.71
CA HIS A 78 -21.37 0.34 -20.34
C HIS A 78 -22.60 -0.56 -20.60
N GLY A 79 -23.55 -0.55 -19.66
CA GLY A 79 -24.76 -1.38 -19.71
C GLY A 79 -24.60 -2.76 -19.05
N TYR A 80 -23.44 -3.42 -19.19
CA TYR A 80 -23.20 -4.74 -18.57
C TYR A 80 -22.32 -4.64 -17.33
N PHE A 81 -21.03 -4.35 -17.53
CA PHE A 81 -20.03 -4.45 -16.46
C PHE A 81 -20.14 -3.30 -15.45
N ILE A 82 -20.61 -2.12 -15.85
CA ILE A 82 -20.91 -1.02 -14.91
C ILE A 82 -21.92 -1.44 -13.83
N PHE A 83 -23.02 -2.09 -14.22
CA PHE A 83 -24.03 -2.55 -13.25
C PHE A 83 -23.53 -3.76 -12.46
N LYS A 84 -22.77 -4.65 -13.10
CA LYS A 84 -22.12 -5.77 -12.41
C LYS A 84 -21.18 -5.29 -11.31
N ASP A 85 -20.32 -4.31 -11.60
CA ASP A 85 -19.36 -3.75 -10.64
C ASP A 85 -20.08 -2.96 -9.53
N LEU A 86 -21.19 -2.28 -9.86
CA LEU A 86 -21.97 -1.54 -8.87
C LEU A 86 -22.54 -2.46 -7.76
N ILE A 87 -22.90 -3.70 -8.09
CA ILE A 87 -23.35 -4.69 -7.10
C ILE A 87 -22.25 -4.95 -6.07
N THR A 88 -21.02 -5.20 -6.52
CA THR A 88 -19.90 -5.48 -5.61
C THR A 88 -19.45 -4.23 -4.86
N VAL A 89 -19.56 -3.04 -5.44
CA VAL A 89 -19.37 -1.76 -4.72
C VAL A 89 -20.34 -1.64 -3.54
N PHE A 90 -21.63 -1.93 -3.73
CA PHE A 90 -22.58 -1.87 -2.60
C PHE A 90 -22.33 -2.95 -1.55
N VAL A 91 -21.99 -4.18 -1.95
CA VAL A 91 -21.60 -5.24 -1.02
C VAL A 91 -20.36 -4.82 -0.21
N PHE A 92 -19.34 -4.26 -0.86
CA PHE A 92 -18.16 -3.72 -0.20
C PHE A 92 -18.53 -2.61 0.80
N LEU A 93 -19.36 -1.65 0.40
CA LEU A 93 -19.78 -0.55 1.27
C LEU A 93 -20.58 -1.03 2.49
N ILE A 94 -21.44 -2.03 2.33
CA ILE A 94 -22.16 -2.65 3.45
C ILE A 94 -21.16 -3.26 4.43
N ILE A 95 -20.25 -4.13 3.95
CA ILE A 95 -19.24 -4.77 4.82
C ILE A 95 -18.35 -3.72 5.48
N PHE A 96 -17.85 -2.75 4.72
CA PHE A 96 -17.03 -1.65 5.23
C PHE A 96 -17.76 -0.86 6.32
N SER A 97 -19.04 -0.54 6.12
CA SER A 97 -19.84 0.17 7.11
C SER A 97 -20.05 -0.62 8.40
N LEU A 98 -20.09 -1.96 8.34
CA LEU A 98 -20.17 -2.79 9.54
C LEU A 98 -18.92 -2.60 10.42
N PHE A 99 -17.73 -2.59 9.81
CA PHE A 99 -16.50 -2.31 10.53
C PHE A 99 -16.50 -0.89 11.07
N VAL A 100 -16.78 0.12 10.24
CA VAL A 100 -16.71 1.53 10.66
C VAL A 100 -17.67 1.86 11.80
N PHE A 101 -18.93 1.41 11.73
CA PHE A 101 -19.96 1.84 12.68
C PHE A 101 -20.16 0.90 13.87
N TYR A 102 -19.97 -0.41 13.70
CA TYR A 102 -20.29 -1.37 14.76
C TYR A 102 -19.04 -1.99 15.41
N SER A 103 -17.92 -2.07 14.71
CA SER A 103 -16.71 -2.72 15.25
C SER A 103 -15.40 -2.08 14.76
N PRO A 104 -15.19 -0.76 14.98
CA PRO A 104 -14.15 0.04 14.31
C PRO A 104 -12.73 -0.37 14.67
N ASN A 105 -12.52 -0.93 15.86
CA ASN A 105 -11.19 -1.25 16.37
C ASN A 105 -10.82 -2.73 16.23
N THR A 106 -11.67 -3.55 15.59
CA THR A 106 -11.48 -5.02 15.50
C THR A 106 -10.22 -5.40 14.73
N LEU A 107 -9.89 -4.61 13.70
CA LEU A 107 -8.73 -4.82 12.84
C LEU A 107 -7.52 -3.99 13.30
N GLY A 108 -7.61 -3.32 14.46
CA GLY A 108 -6.54 -2.51 15.03
C GLY A 108 -5.90 -3.16 16.25
N HIS A 109 -4.84 -2.55 16.74
CA HIS A 109 -4.16 -2.98 17.96
C HIS A 109 -4.40 -1.99 19.11
N PRO A 110 -4.84 -2.43 20.31
CA PRO A 110 -5.10 -1.53 21.44
C PRO A 110 -3.91 -0.65 21.84
N ASP A 111 -2.68 -1.14 21.72
CA ASP A 111 -1.47 -0.38 22.09
C ASP A 111 -1.27 0.89 21.26
N ASN A 112 -1.89 1.01 20.06
CA ASN A 112 -1.81 2.23 19.24
C ASN A 112 -2.62 3.42 19.82
N TYR A 113 -3.39 3.21 20.90
CA TYR A 113 -3.98 4.29 21.68
C TYR A 113 -3.07 4.80 22.81
N ILE A 114 -1.94 4.13 23.05
CA ILE A 114 -0.93 4.54 24.03
C ILE A 114 0.10 5.41 23.29
N PRO A 115 0.43 6.63 23.78
CA PRO A 115 1.48 7.44 23.17
C PRO A 115 2.81 6.70 23.10
N GLY A 116 3.50 6.81 21.96
CA GLY A 116 4.77 6.12 21.74
C GLY A 116 5.83 6.51 22.78
N ASN A 117 6.50 5.51 23.36
CA ASN A 117 7.57 5.68 24.33
C ASN A 117 8.87 5.06 23.80
N PRO A 118 9.89 5.87 23.44
CA PRO A 118 11.16 5.35 22.91
C PRO A 118 11.96 4.48 23.88
N ILE A 119 11.61 4.47 25.18
CA ILE A 119 12.32 3.74 26.24
C ILE A 119 11.64 2.40 26.55
N VAL A 120 10.43 2.16 26.04
CA VAL A 120 9.63 0.98 26.37
C VAL A 120 9.03 0.36 25.12
N THR A 121 9.40 -0.88 24.82
CA THR A 121 8.72 -1.71 23.82
C THR A 121 7.63 -2.53 24.51
N PRO A 122 6.35 -2.43 24.08
CA PRO A 122 5.28 -3.25 24.64
C PRO A 122 5.55 -4.74 24.45
N ALA A 123 5.23 -5.56 25.46
CA ALA A 123 5.37 -7.02 25.36
C ALA A 123 4.40 -7.65 24.33
N SER A 124 3.29 -6.97 24.07
CA SER A 124 2.25 -7.32 23.09
C SER A 124 2.53 -6.82 21.66
N ILE A 125 3.75 -6.33 21.36
CA ILE A 125 4.07 -5.80 20.04
C ILE A 125 3.78 -6.82 18.92
N VAL A 126 2.96 -6.41 17.95
CA VAL A 126 2.57 -7.22 16.80
C VAL A 126 2.31 -6.29 15.60
N PRO A 127 2.68 -6.69 14.37
CA PRO A 127 2.29 -5.98 13.16
C PRO A 127 0.77 -6.02 12.90
N GLU A 128 0.28 -5.13 12.05
CA GLU A 128 -1.07 -5.20 11.46
C GLU A 128 -1.33 -6.43 10.58
#